data_AF-A0A645CY28-F1
#
_entry.id   AF-A0A645CY28-F1
#
_cell.length_a   1.000
_cell.length_b   1.000
_cell.length_c   1.000
_cell.angle_alpha   90.00
_cell.angle_beta   90.00
_cell.angle_gamma   90.00
#
_symmetry.space_group_name_H-M   'P 1'
#
loop_
_entity.id
_entity.type
_entity.pdbx_description
1 polymer ?
#
loop_
_entity_poly.entity_id
_entity_poly.type
_entity_poly.pdbx_seq_one_letter_code
_entity_poly.pdbx_strand_id
1 'polypeptide(L)' 'MAQLEAVCRYLERSEPTNPAQLMIRRAMTLMEMNFMDILKHLAPEGLTQASFVTGIDPTDAPPPR' A
#
# COMPACT_ATOMS: atom_id res chain seq x y z
N MET A 1 3.10 8.60 -10.38
CA MET A 1 1.84 8.82 -9.63
C MET A 1 0.79 9.62 -10.40
N ALA A 2 1.17 10.65 -11.16
CA ALA A 2 0.23 11.55 -11.87
C ALA A 2 -0.84 10.87 -12.73
N GLN A 3 -0.52 9.76 -13.41
CA GLN A 3 -1.46 9.03 -14.26
C GLN A 3 -2.55 8.33 -13.44
N LEU A 4 -2.22 7.68 -12.33
CA LEU A 4 -3.20 7.02 -11.45
C LEU A 4 -4.12 8.05 -10.79
N GLU A 5 -3.57 9.20 -10.42
CA GLU A 5 -4.34 10.30 -9.87
C GLU A 5 -5.33 10.87 -10.92
N ALA A 6 -4.92 10.98 -12.18
CA ALA A 6 -5.80 11.39 -13.27
C ALA A 6 -6.95 10.39 -13.48
N VAL A 7 -6.68 9.08 -13.43
CA VAL A 7 -7.71 8.03 -13.51
C VAL A 7 -8.68 8.13 -12.33
N CYS A 8 -8.17 8.33 -11.11
CA CYS A 8 -9.01 8.46 -9.93
C CYS A 8 -9.93 9.70 -10.03
N ARG A 9 -9.39 10.85 -10.44
CA ARG A 9 -10.18 12.08 -10.67
C ARG A 9 -11.22 11.93 -11.76
N TYR A 10 -10.94 11.14 -12.80
CA TYR A 10 -11.91 10.83 -13.84
C TYR A 10 -13.08 10.02 -13.25
N LEU A 11 -12.77 8.93 -12.53
CA LEU A 11 -13.78 8.05 -11.94
C LEU A 11 -14.65 8.75 -10.88
N GLU A 12 -14.08 9.66 -10.09
CA GLU A 12 -14.82 10.50 -9.15
C GLU A 12 -15.88 11.37 -9.80
N ARG A 13 -15.65 11.81 -11.05
CA ARG A 13 -16.59 12.64 -11.82
C ARG A 13 -17.59 11.81 -12.60
N SER A 14 -17.16 10.69 -13.20
CA SER A 14 -17.99 9.87 -14.07
C SER A 14 -18.89 8.91 -13.29
N GLU A 15 -18.35 8.26 -12.26
CA GLU A 15 -19.01 7.20 -11.51
C GLU A 15 -18.63 7.25 -10.03
N PRO A 16 -19.14 8.22 -9.24
CA PRO A 16 -18.67 8.51 -7.88
C PRO A 16 -18.73 7.33 -6.91
N THR A 17 -19.58 6.34 -7.14
CA THR A 17 -19.73 5.13 -6.31
C THR A 17 -18.88 3.95 -6.77
N ASN A 18 -18.07 4.11 -7.83
CA ASN A 18 -17.26 3.03 -8.37
C ASN A 18 -16.13 2.63 -7.39
N PRO A 19 -16.04 1.35 -6.96
CA PRO A 19 -15.05 0.89 -6.00
C PRO A 19 -13.60 1.02 -6.50
N ALA A 20 -13.38 1.11 -7.82
CA ALA A 20 -12.06 1.26 -8.41
C ALA A 20 -11.32 2.52 -7.91
N GLN A 21 -12.05 3.61 -7.62
CA GLN A 21 -11.46 4.85 -7.07
C GLN A 21 -10.75 4.60 -5.75
N LEU A 22 -11.45 3.95 -4.81
CA LEU A 22 -10.94 3.64 -3.48
C LEU A 22 -9.72 2.71 -3.58
N MET A 23 -9.78 1.73 -4.49
CA MET A 23 -8.69 0.79 -4.72
C MET A 23 -7.45 1.48 -5.30
N ILE A 24 -7.62 2.40 -6.26
CA ILE A 24 -6.51 3.18 -6.83
C ILE A 24 -5.86 4.05 -5.76
N ARG A 25 -6.65 4.76 -4.94
CA ARG A 25 -6.11 5.56 -3.82
C ARG A 25 -5.33 4.71 -2.82
N ARG A 26 -5.87 3.54 -2.45
CA ARG A 26 -5.19 2.60 -1.56
C ARG A 26 -3.88 2.08 -2.17
N ALA A 27 -3.90 1.71 -3.44
CA ALA A 27 -2.70 1.26 -4.15
C ALA A 27 -1.63 2.36 -4.21
N MET A 28 -2.04 3.62 -4.41
CA MET A 28 -1.14 4.76 -4.39
C MET A 28 -0.43 4.90 -3.04
N THR A 29 -1.17 4.83 -1.92
CA THR A 29 -0.59 4.86 -0.58
C THR A 29 0.34 3.68 -0.31
N LEU A 30 -0.01 2.47 -0.75
CA LEU A 30 0.84 1.28 -0.55
C LEU A 30 2.18 1.38 -1.30
N MET A 31 2.23 2.04 -2.46
CA MET A 31 3.48 2.19 -3.23
C MET A 31 4.50 3.12 -2.57
N GLU A 32 4.08 3.94 -1.61
CA GLU A 32 4.97 4.82 -0.82
C GLU A 32 5.55 4.10 0.40
N MET A 33 5.02 2.92 0.74
CA MET A 33 5.42 2.15 1.91
C MET A 33 6.52 1.14 1.57
N ASN A 34 7.40 0.86 2.53
CA ASN A 34 8.30 -0.29 2.41
C ASN A 34 7.53 -1.61 2.58
N PHE A 35 8.14 -2.71 2.18
CA PHE A 35 7.53 -4.04 2.20
C PHE A 35 6.98 -4.44 3.58
N MET A 36 7.70 -4.14 4.67
CA MET A 36 7.27 -4.50 6.03
C MET A 36 6.06 -3.68 6.45
N ASP A 37 5.99 -2.41 6.08
CA ASP A 37 4.84 -1.55 6.35
C ASP A 37 3.62 -1.99 5.53
N ILE A 38 3.79 -2.35 4.26
CA ILE A 38 2.72 -2.96 3.44
C ILE A 38 2.16 -4.22 4.12
N LEU A 39 3.03 -5.12 4.59
CA LEU A 39 2.61 -6.34 5.29
C LEU A 39 1.86 -6.03 6.59
N LYS A 40 2.29 -5.03 7.38
CA LYS A 40 1.56 -4.59 8.59
C LYS A 40 0.12 -4.17 8.25
N HIS A 41 -0.05 -3.48 7.13
CA HIS A 41 -1.36 -2.97 6.69
C HIS A 41 -2.27 -4.02 6.04
N LEU A 42 -1.72 -5.04 5.40
CA LEU A 42 -2.49 -6.05 4.65
C LEU A 42 -2.66 -7.37 5.40
N ALA A 43 -1.62 -7.82 6.10
CA ALA A 43 -1.55 -9.13 6.73
C ALA A 43 -0.67 -9.07 7.99
N PRO A 44 -1.16 -8.47 9.09
CA PRO A 44 -0.37 -8.30 10.32
C PRO A 44 0.14 -9.64 10.89
N GLU A 45 -0.63 -10.72 10.76
CA GLU A 45 -0.24 -12.07 11.15
C GLU A 45 0.90 -12.64 10.28
N GLY A 46 1.01 -12.17 9.03
CA GLY A 46 2.06 -12.57 8.10
C GLY A 46 3.43 -11.96 8.43
N LEU A 47 3.49 -10.95 9.29
CA LEU A 47 4.75 -10.33 9.70
C LEU A 47 5.69 -11.31 10.36
N THR A 48 5.19 -12.17 11.25
CA THR A 48 6.01 -13.16 11.95
C THR A 48 6.69 -14.12 10.97
N GLN A 49 5.96 -14.54 9.93
CA GLN A 49 6.50 -15.40 8.87
C GLN A 49 7.48 -14.64 7.97
N ALA A 50 7.16 -13.39 7.63
CA ALA A 50 8.03 -12.56 6.83
C ALA A 50 9.38 -12.29 7.52
N SER A 51 9.37 -11.93 8.81
CA SER A 51 10.60 -11.74 9.60
C SER A 51 11.47 -12.99 9.64
N PHE A 52 10.85 -14.17 9.77
CA PHE A 52 11.58 -15.44 9.73
C PHE A 52 12.25 -15.71 8.39
N VAL A 53 11.57 -15.40 7.27
CA VAL A 53 12.08 -15.63 5.91
C VAL A 53 13.12 -14.59 5.49
N THR A 54 12.94 -13.32 5.86
CA THR A 54 13.85 -12.23 5.49
C THR A 54 15.05 -12.12 6.41
N GLY A 55 14.97 -12.64 7.64
CA GLY A 55 16.00 -12.49 8.66
C GLY A 55 16.16 -11.05 9.18
N ILE A 56 15.20 -10.16 8.86
CA ILE A 56 15.20 -8.76 9.27
C ILE A 56 14.20 -8.59 10.41
N ASP A 57 14.69 -8.22 11.59
CA ASP A 57 13.82 -7.79 12.67
C ASP A 57 13.16 -6.45 12.32
N PRO A 58 11.85 -6.27 12.55
CA PRO A 58 11.17 -5.01 12.24
C PRO A 58 11.74 -3.78 12.96
N THR A 59 12.58 -3.98 13.98
CA THR A 59 13.31 -2.92 14.68
C THR A 59 14.60 -2.48 13.97
N ASP A 60 15.12 -3.29 13.04
CA ASP A 60 16.34 -3.06 12.25
C ASP A 60 16.04 -2.56 10.83
N ALA A 61 14.76 -2.51 10.44
CA ALA A 61 14.36 -1.99 9.15
C ALA A 61 14.62 -0.47 9.09
N PRO A 62 15.32 0.04 8.05
CA PRO A 62 15.54 1.47 7.90
C PRO A 62 14.19 2.21 7.79
N PRO A 63 14.11 3.46 8.29
CA PRO A 63 12.88 4.22 8.25
C PRO A 63 12.37 4.34 6.80
N PRO A 64 11.04 4.37 6.60
CA PRO A 64 10.46 4.58 5.29
C PRO A 64 11.00 5.89 4.69
N ARG A 65 11.28 5.88 3.38
CA ARG A 65 11.76 7.08 2.65
C ARG A 65 10.61 8.00 2.32
#